data_AF-A0A510JZU7-F1
#
_entry.id   AF-A0A510JZU7-F1
#
_cell.length_a   1.000
_cell.length_b   1.000
_cell.length_c   1.000
_cell.angle_alpha   90.00
_cell.angle_beta   90.00
_cell.angle_gamma   90.00
#
_symmetry.space_group_name_H-M   'P 1'
#
loop_
_entity.id
_entity.type
_entity.pdbx_description
1 polymer ?
#
loop_
_entity_poly.entity_id
_entity_poly.type
_entity_poly.pdbx_seq_one_letter_code
_entity_poly.pdbx_strand_id
1 'polypeptide(L)'
;MVNIGEDRELLKELREITKNKEIWNVVINEVAAKLNENHSDDVKAKVLWLLGEMGLNHPLEVEKYVADIASYLHDDCSKLRERSVNALGRIGRADKHLIVPYLDKIMEMRKNNVEFVFIA
;
A
#
# COMPACT_ATOMS: atom_id res chain seq x y z
N MET A 1 3.62 8.74 -21.19
CA MET A 1 2.17 8.65 -21.51
C MET A 1 1.63 7.50 -20.68
N VAL A 2 0.62 7.74 -19.84
CA VAL A 2 -0.07 6.68 -19.09
C VAL A 2 -0.84 5.83 -20.09
N ASN A 3 -0.58 4.52 -20.12
CA ASN A 3 -1.21 3.59 -21.05
C ASN A 3 -2.53 3.09 -20.45
N ILE A 4 -3.62 3.78 -20.74
CA ILE A 4 -4.97 3.51 -20.19
C ILE A 4 -5.41 2.05 -20.41
N GLY A 5 -5.00 1.42 -21.52
CA GLY A 5 -5.31 0.01 -21.80
C GLY A 5 -4.59 -0.95 -20.86
N GLU A 6 -3.33 -0.66 -20.57
CA GLU A 6 -2.48 -1.45 -19.67
C GLU A 6 -2.92 -1.31 -18.21
N ASP A 7 -3.22 -0.10 -17.75
CA ASP A 7 -3.76 0.15 -16.41
C ASP A 7 -5.04 -0.66 -16.14
N ARG A 8 -5.92 -0.77 -17.14
CA ARG A 8 -7.17 -1.53 -17.00
C ARG A 8 -6.89 -3.02 -16.80
N GLU A 9 -5.94 -3.59 -17.53
CA GLU A 9 -5.58 -5.00 -17.37
C GLU A 9 -4.87 -5.25 -16.05
N LEU A 10 -3.96 -4.36 -15.64
CA LEU A 10 -3.30 -4.44 -14.32
C LEU A 10 -4.31 -4.37 -13.17
N LEU A 11 -5.31 -3.49 -13.26
CA LEU A 11 -6.37 -3.40 -12.25
C LEU A 11 -7.23 -4.67 -12.17
N LYS A 12 -7.46 -5.35 -13.30
CA LYS A 12 -8.14 -6.65 -13.31
C LYS A 12 -7.28 -7.74 -12.67
N GLU A 13 -5.99 -7.81 -13.04
CA GLU A 13 -5.02 -8.75 -12.46
C GLU A 13 -4.96 -8.59 -10.94
N LEU A 14 -4.76 -7.36 -10.45
CA LEU A 14 -4.75 -7.05 -9.02
C LEU A 14 -6.06 -7.46 -8.34
N ARG A 15 -7.21 -7.30 -9.02
CA ARG A 15 -8.52 -7.73 -8.51
C ARG A 15 -8.61 -9.25 -8.38
N GLU A 16 -8.07 -10.02 -9.31
CA GLU A 16 -8.04 -11.49 -9.18
C GLU A 16 -7.13 -11.93 -8.03
N ILE A 17 -5.96 -11.30 -7.87
CA ILE A 17 -5.06 -11.55 -6.73
C ILE A 17 -5.79 -11.30 -5.39
N THR A 18 -6.63 -10.25 -5.31
CA THR A 18 -7.38 -9.96 -4.07
C THR A 18 -8.31 -11.10 -3.63
N LYS A 19 -8.79 -11.93 -4.57
CA LYS A 19 -9.72 -13.02 -4.28
C LYS A 19 -9.01 -14.29 -3.81
N ASN A 20 -7.76 -14.49 -4.23
CA ASN A 20 -6.98 -15.68 -3.90
C ASN A 20 -5.94 -15.36 -2.81
N LYS A 21 -6.34 -15.48 -1.54
CA LYS A 21 -5.45 -15.20 -0.41
C LYS A 21 -4.35 -16.26 -0.22
N GLU A 22 -4.54 -17.46 -0.75
CA GLU A 22 -3.58 -18.57 -0.59
C GLU A 22 -2.24 -18.31 -1.25
N ILE A 23 -2.20 -17.41 -2.25
CA ILE A 23 -0.98 -17.08 -2.99
C ILE A 23 -0.31 -15.80 -2.48
N TRP A 24 -0.89 -15.09 -1.50
CA TRP A 24 -0.44 -13.75 -1.12
C TRP A 24 1.02 -13.71 -0.68
N ASN A 25 1.47 -14.66 0.14
CA ASN A 25 2.87 -14.77 0.57
C ASN A 25 3.88 -14.95 -0.58
N VAL A 26 3.43 -15.42 -1.76
CA VAL A 26 4.29 -15.67 -2.92
C VAL A 26 4.30 -14.49 -3.88
N VAL A 27 3.17 -13.80 -4.05
CA VAL A 27 3.01 -12.73 -5.06
C VAL A 27 3.30 -11.32 -4.54
N ILE A 28 3.59 -11.14 -3.24
CA ILE A 28 3.92 -9.82 -2.67
C ILE A 28 5.01 -9.09 -3.47
N ASN A 29 6.06 -9.80 -3.90
CA ASN A 29 7.16 -9.20 -4.65
C ASN A 29 6.71 -8.64 -6.00
N GLU A 30 5.86 -9.39 -6.70
CA GLU A 30 5.29 -9.01 -7.99
C GLU A 30 4.34 -7.82 -7.84
N VAL A 31 3.49 -7.85 -6.81
CA VAL A 31 2.57 -6.75 -6.51
C VAL A 31 3.36 -5.48 -6.16
N ALA A 32 4.39 -5.57 -5.34
CA ALA A 32 5.20 -4.43 -4.93
C ALA A 32 6.01 -3.81 -6.09
N ALA A 33 6.48 -4.62 -7.04
CA ALA A 33 7.20 -4.13 -8.22
C ALA A 33 6.38 -3.07 -9.00
N LYS A 34 5.05 -3.21 -9.02
CA LYS A 34 4.13 -2.27 -9.68
C LYS A 34 4.08 -0.88 -9.00
N LEU A 35 4.70 -0.67 -7.84
CA LEU A 35 4.87 0.69 -7.28
C LEU A 35 5.99 1.48 -7.98
N ASN A 36 7.02 0.79 -8.47
CA ASN A 36 8.23 1.41 -9.04
C ASN A 36 8.12 1.63 -10.56
N GLU A 37 7.08 1.06 -11.18
CA GLU A 37 6.78 1.23 -12.59
C GLU A 37 6.00 2.54 -12.84
N ASN A 38 6.04 3.05 -14.07
CA ASN A 38 5.36 4.28 -14.47
C ASN A 38 3.86 4.08 -14.71
N HIS A 39 3.18 3.58 -13.68
CA HIS A 39 1.73 3.34 -13.66
C HIS A 39 0.95 4.53 -13.11
N SER A 40 -0.34 4.60 -13.44
CA SER A 40 -1.22 5.62 -12.90
C SER A 40 -1.39 5.53 -11.38
N ASP A 41 -1.82 6.65 -10.81
CA ASP A 41 -2.20 6.74 -9.40
C ASP A 41 -3.30 5.75 -9.03
N ASP A 42 -4.17 5.34 -9.97
CA ASP A 42 -5.20 4.34 -9.71
C ASP A 42 -4.62 2.94 -9.51
N VAL A 43 -3.66 2.55 -10.34
CA VAL A 43 -2.92 1.29 -10.20
C VAL A 43 -2.12 1.32 -8.90
N LYS A 44 -1.31 2.37 -8.67
CA LYS A 44 -0.51 2.52 -7.46
C LYS A 44 -1.37 2.52 -6.19
N ALA A 45 -2.53 3.19 -6.20
CA ALA A 45 -3.47 3.16 -5.10
C ALA A 45 -4.00 1.76 -4.81
N LYS A 46 -4.28 0.96 -5.85
CA LYS A 46 -4.73 -0.43 -5.70
C LYS A 46 -3.61 -1.33 -5.16
N VAL A 47 -2.37 -1.11 -5.61
CA VAL A 47 -1.18 -1.81 -5.13
C VAL A 47 -0.93 -1.51 -3.65
N LEU A 48 -0.88 -0.23 -3.25
CA LEU A 48 -0.73 0.18 -1.84
C LEU A 48 -1.81 -0.44 -0.95
N TRP A 49 -3.07 -0.41 -1.39
CA TRP A 49 -4.16 -1.04 -0.66
C TRP A 49 -3.93 -2.55 -0.47
N LEU A 50 -3.52 -3.25 -1.54
CA LEU A 50 -3.32 -4.70 -1.50
C LEU A 50 -2.11 -5.09 -0.65
N LEU A 51 -1.01 -4.33 -0.71
CA LEU A 51 0.14 -4.52 0.17
C LEU A 51 -0.22 -4.31 1.64
N GLY A 52 -1.13 -3.37 1.95
CA GLY A 52 -1.67 -3.22 3.30
C GLY A 52 -2.45 -4.45 3.78
N GLU A 53 -3.31 -5.02 2.93
CA GLU A 53 -4.03 -6.26 3.24
C GLU A 53 -3.09 -7.46 3.39
N MET A 54 -2.11 -7.58 2.49
CA MET A 54 -1.10 -8.62 2.54
C MET A 54 -0.26 -8.49 3.81
N GLY A 55 0.19 -7.30 4.16
CA GLY A 55 0.98 -7.04 5.37
C GLY A 55 0.20 -7.25 6.67
N LEU A 56 -1.14 -7.16 6.64
CA LEU A 56 -1.97 -7.56 7.79
C LEU A 56 -1.91 -9.08 8.05
N ASN A 57 -1.70 -9.89 7.01
CA ASN A 57 -1.68 -11.36 7.10
C ASN A 57 -0.25 -11.94 7.07
N HIS A 58 0.68 -11.23 6.42
CA HIS A 58 2.04 -11.64 6.09
C HIS A 58 3.01 -10.46 6.34
N PRO A 59 3.13 -9.98 7.60
CA PRO A 59 3.89 -8.76 7.90
C PRO A 59 5.38 -8.88 7.55
N LEU A 60 5.99 -10.05 7.77
CA LEU A 60 7.42 -10.28 7.52
C LEU A 60 7.73 -10.26 6.01
N GLU A 61 6.84 -10.79 5.18
CA GLU A 61 7.00 -10.80 3.73
C GLU A 61 6.88 -9.39 3.12
N VAL A 62 6.13 -8.49 3.77
CA VAL A 62 5.95 -7.10 3.35
C VAL A 62 7.02 -6.16 3.94
N GLU A 63 7.77 -6.56 4.97
CA GLU A 63 8.76 -5.74 5.69
C GLU A 63 9.67 -4.93 4.76
N LYS A 64 10.26 -5.58 3.75
CA LYS A 64 11.20 -4.93 2.82
C LYS A 64 10.57 -3.84 1.94
N TYR A 65 9.23 -3.80 1.85
CA TYR A 65 8.48 -2.81 1.09
C TYR A 65 7.89 -1.70 1.97
N VAL A 66 8.05 -1.76 3.29
CA VAL A 66 7.49 -0.75 4.20
C VAL A 66 8.08 0.63 3.92
N ALA A 67 9.37 0.71 3.58
CA ALA A 67 10.02 1.96 3.17
C ALA A 67 9.41 2.53 1.88
N ASP A 68 9.17 1.68 0.88
CA ASP A 68 8.55 2.07 -0.39
C ASP A 68 7.13 2.58 -0.14
N ILE A 69 6.34 1.87 0.65
CA ILE A 69 4.99 2.31 1.04
C ILE A 69 5.06 3.66 1.76
N ALA A 70 5.98 3.85 2.70
CA ALA A 70 6.13 5.08 3.47
C ALA A 70 6.60 6.28 2.62
N SER A 71 7.27 6.05 1.48
CA SER A 71 7.65 7.12 0.56
C SER A 71 6.43 7.89 0.02
N TYR A 72 5.28 7.21 -0.09
CA TYR A 72 4.01 7.80 -0.54
C TYR A 72 3.30 8.67 0.51
N LEU A 73 3.81 8.77 1.75
CA LEU A 73 3.20 9.63 2.78
C LEU A 73 3.19 11.11 2.39
N HIS A 74 4.11 11.53 1.51
CA HIS A 74 4.23 12.91 1.03
C HIS A 74 4.02 13.03 -0.49
N ASP A 75 3.39 12.03 -1.10
CA ASP A 75 3.07 12.06 -2.54
C ASP A 75 2.14 13.24 -2.88
N ASP A 76 2.27 13.85 -4.06
CA ASP A 76 1.41 14.96 -4.50
C ASP A 76 -0.07 14.52 -4.60
N CYS A 77 -0.31 13.25 -4.96
CA CYS A 77 -1.64 12.67 -5.06
C CYS A 77 -2.20 12.32 -3.67
N SER A 78 -3.29 13.00 -3.28
CA SER A 78 -3.95 12.77 -1.98
C SER A 78 -4.43 11.33 -1.78
N LYS A 79 -4.87 10.68 -2.86
CA LYS A 79 -5.29 9.28 -2.86
C LYS A 79 -4.14 8.35 -2.50
N LEU A 80 -2.93 8.60 -3.03
CA LEU A 80 -1.75 7.78 -2.73
C LEU A 80 -1.29 7.98 -1.28
N ARG A 81 -1.31 9.23 -0.77
CA ARG A 81 -1.06 9.50 0.64
C ARG A 81 -2.00 8.73 1.56
N GLU A 82 -3.30 8.75 1.28
CA GLU A 82 -4.30 8.02 2.07
C GLU A 82 -4.07 6.50 2.03
N ARG A 83 -3.79 5.95 0.85
CA ARG A 83 -3.49 4.52 0.70
C ARG A 83 -2.22 4.10 1.42
N SER A 84 -1.20 4.94 1.43
CA SER A 84 0.04 4.71 2.18
C SER A 84 -0.22 4.65 3.68
N VAL A 85 -0.91 5.65 4.25
CA VAL A 85 -1.28 5.67 5.68
C VAL A 85 -2.09 4.42 6.06
N ASN A 86 -3.09 4.07 5.27
CA ASN A 86 -3.92 2.89 5.52
C ASN A 86 -3.12 1.58 5.46
N ALA A 87 -2.21 1.45 4.48
CA ALA A 87 -1.35 0.27 4.35
C ALA A 87 -0.42 0.13 5.56
N LEU A 88 0.25 1.21 5.96
CA LEU A 88 1.11 1.24 7.15
C LEU A 88 0.31 0.96 8.42
N GLY A 89 -0.91 1.47 8.55
CA GLY A 89 -1.78 1.17 9.69
C GLY A 89 -2.11 -0.33 9.82
N ARG A 90 -2.38 -1.00 8.69
CA ARG A 90 -2.64 -2.45 8.64
C ARG A 90 -1.39 -3.28 8.95
N ILE A 91 -0.26 -2.92 8.35
CA ILE A 91 1.04 -3.56 8.64
C ILE A 91 1.38 -3.40 10.12
N GLY A 92 1.25 -2.19 10.67
CA GLY A 92 1.50 -1.90 12.08
C GLY A 92 0.58 -2.62 13.05
N ARG A 93 -0.65 -2.93 12.62
CA ARG A 93 -1.58 -3.75 13.41
C ARG A 93 -1.12 -5.21 13.50
N ALA A 94 -0.52 -5.74 12.44
CA ALA A 94 0.06 -7.08 12.45
C ALA A 94 1.39 -7.11 13.19
N ASP A 95 2.29 -6.16 12.90
CA ASP A 95 3.54 -5.96 13.63
C ASP A 95 3.92 -4.47 13.70
N LYS A 96 3.79 -3.91 14.90
CA LYS A 96 4.10 -2.50 15.16
C LYS A 96 5.55 -2.14 14.90
N HIS A 97 6.50 -3.07 15.05
CA HIS A 97 7.93 -2.76 14.94
C HIS A 97 8.30 -2.32 13.52
N LEU A 98 7.56 -2.84 12.53
CA LEU A 98 7.74 -2.48 11.13
C LEU A 98 7.43 -1.01 10.84
N ILE A 99 6.56 -0.38 11.62
CA ILE A 99 6.11 1.00 11.37
C ILE A 99 6.68 2.04 12.34
N VAL A 100 7.36 1.62 13.41
CA VAL A 100 7.99 2.52 14.39
C VAL A 100 8.86 3.59 13.71
N PRO A 101 9.72 3.27 12.72
CA PRO A 101 10.56 4.30 12.07
C PRO A 101 9.78 5.40 11.32
N TYR A 102 8.50 5.16 11.03
CA TYR A 102 7.65 6.04 10.23
C TYR A 102 6.54 6.70 11.06
N LEU A 103 6.47 6.41 12.37
CA LEU A 103 5.35 6.82 13.21
C LEU A 103 5.15 8.33 13.26
N ASP A 104 6.23 9.11 13.34
CA ASP A 104 6.15 10.58 13.34
C ASP A 104 5.51 11.11 12.05
N LYS A 105 5.93 10.59 10.89
CA LYS A 105 5.36 10.95 9.58
C LYS A 105 3.89 10.55 9.46
N ILE A 106 3.53 9.35 9.93
CA ILE A 106 2.14 8.89 9.98
C ILE A 106 1.29 9.84 10.84
N MET A 107 1.82 10.32 11.97
CA MET A 107 1.12 11.23 12.88
C MET A 107 0.99 12.65 12.32
N GLU A 108 1.97 13.15 11.56
CA GLU A 108 1.86 14.42 10.83
C GLU A 108 0.69 14.40 9.84
N MET A 109 0.52 13.30 9.11
CA MET A 109 -0.59 13.12 8.17
C MET A 109 -1.95 13.13 8.87
N ARG A 110 -2.05 12.57 10.08
CA ARG A 110 -3.28 12.62 10.88
C ARG A 110 -3.63 14.04 11.33
N LYS A 111 -2.64 14.88 11.65
CA LYS A 111 -2.89 16.28 12.07
C LYS A 111 -3.42 17.12 10.91
N ASN A 112 -3.01 16.81 9.68
CA ASN A 112 -3.42 17.51 8.47
C ASN A 112 -4.74 17.00 7.88
N ASN A 113 -5.19 15.80 8.26
CA ASN A 113 -6.45 15.21 7.85
C ASN A 113 -7.24 14.77 9.08
N VAL A 114 -8.24 15.56 9.48
CA VAL A 114 -9.13 15.36 10.63
C VAL A 114 -9.98 14.07 10.59
N GLU A 115 -9.75 13.15 9.63
CA GLU A 115 -10.50 11.92 9.42
C GLU A 115 -9.65 10.62 9.38
N PHE A 116 -8.42 10.60 9.86
CA PHE A 116 -7.72 9.30 10.05
C PHE A 116 -8.11 8.65 11.37
N VAL A 117 -9.30 8.07 11.38
CA VAL A 117 -9.68 7.10 12.39
C VAL A 117 -9.07 5.75 11.98
N PHE A 118 -8.27 5.16 12.86
CA PHE A 118 -7.91 3.74 12.79
C PHE A 118 -9.20 2.92 12.92
N ILE A 119 -9.97 2.73 11.83
CA ILE A 119 -11.22 1.96 11.85
C ILE A 119 -10.99 0.58 11.25
N ALA A 120 -11.13 -0.38 12.17
CA ALA A 120 -11.57 -1.78 12.03
C ALA A 120 -10.68 -2.79 11.32
#